data_AF-A0A925DTT6-F1
#
_entry.id   AF-A0A925DTT6-F1
#
_cell.length_a   1.000
_cell.length_b   1.000
_cell.length_c   1.000
_cell.angle_alpha   90.00
_cell.angle_beta   90.00
_cell.angle_gamma   90.00
#
_symmetry.space_group_name_H-M   'P 1'
#
loop_
_entity.id
_entity.type
_entity.pdbx_description
1 polymer ?
#
loop_
_entity_poly.entity_id
_entity_poly.type
_entity_poly.pdbx_seq_one_letter_code
_entity_poly.pdbx_strand_id
1 'polypeptide(L)'
;MKSIEELLQPRYKVIGLWPNSGKTELGDIIKIEINTTTGFHFREATFFGPVIQMKKLDQYPHLFKKLKWWEEREIADLPEYVYSKTSKPKRFIKTELWEYSKELGFTYTINGEIQFVNMWDLHPATEQEYTTTLKQ
;
A
#
# COMPACT_ATOMS: atom_id res chain seq x y z
N MET A 1 10.11 2.13 -8.80
CA MET A 1 8.72 2.59 -8.66
C MET A 1 7.77 1.47 -9.07
N LYS A 2 6.80 1.15 -8.21
CA LYS A 2 5.76 0.14 -8.50
C LYS A 2 4.60 0.75 -9.29
N SER A 3 3.88 -0.09 -10.03
CA SER A 3 2.64 0.31 -10.70
C SER A 3 1.55 0.65 -9.69
N ILE A 4 0.52 1.40 -10.11
CA ILE A 4 -0.62 1.75 -9.25
C ILE A 4 -1.37 0.49 -8.85
N GLU A 5 -1.50 -0.46 -9.77
CA GLU A 5 -2.13 -1.75 -9.54
C GLU A 5 -1.43 -2.50 -8.39
N GLU A 6 -0.10 -2.55 -8.39
CA GLU A 6 0.69 -3.15 -7.30
C GLU A 6 0.66 -2.32 -6.00
N LEU A 7 0.49 -1.01 -6.09
CA LEU A 7 0.39 -0.14 -4.92
C LEU A 7 -0.93 -0.36 -4.17
N LEU A 8 -2.01 -0.58 -4.91
CA LEU A 8 -3.37 -0.75 -4.40
C LEU A 8 -3.73 -2.20 -4.06
N GLN A 9 -2.86 -3.16 -4.36
CA GLN A 9 -3.03 -4.54 -3.91
C GLN A 9 -3.10 -4.64 -2.38
N PRO A 10 -4.05 -5.42 -1.83
CA PRO A 10 -4.14 -5.64 -0.38
C PRO A 10 -2.86 -6.27 0.18
N ARG A 11 -2.41 -5.75 1.31
CA ARG A 11 -1.24 -6.22 2.05
C ARG A 11 -1.61 -6.45 3.51
N TYR A 12 -1.05 -7.50 4.10
CA TYR A 12 -1.32 -7.89 5.47
C TYR A 12 -0.02 -8.15 6.21
N LYS A 13 0.17 -7.52 7.37
CA LYS A 13 1.25 -7.84 8.28
C LYS A 13 0.83 -8.91 9.26
N VAL A 14 1.65 -9.93 9.46
CA VAL A 14 1.45 -10.94 10.49
C VAL A 14 1.82 -10.35 11.84
N ILE A 15 0.83 -10.22 12.72
CA ILE A 15 0.96 -9.66 14.08
C ILE A 15 0.71 -10.70 15.17
N GLY A 16 0.24 -11.89 14.80
CA GLY A 16 0.07 -13.03 15.69
C GLY A 16 0.33 -14.33 14.96
N LEU A 17 0.93 -15.30 15.65
CA LEU A 17 1.18 -16.62 15.10
C LEU A 17 0.04 -17.57 15.48
N TRP A 18 -0.49 -18.27 14.50
CA TRP A 18 -1.35 -19.43 14.76
C TRP A 18 -0.48 -20.62 15.17
N PRO A 19 -0.93 -21.48 16.11
CA PRO A 19 -0.21 -22.72 16.43
C PRO A 19 0.06 -23.55 15.17
N ASN A 20 1.30 -24.02 15.00
CA ASN A 20 1.73 -24.76 13.81
C ASN A 20 1.59 -23.97 12.49
N SER A 21 1.71 -22.65 12.52
CA SER A 21 1.69 -21.79 11.32
C SER A 21 2.81 -22.07 10.30
N GLY A 22 3.77 -22.95 10.62
CA GLY A 22 4.80 -23.40 9.69
C GLY A 22 5.88 -22.35 9.51
N LYS A 23 6.03 -21.84 8.28
CA LYS A 23 7.11 -20.94 7.84
C LYS A 23 6.81 -19.44 8.00
N THR A 24 5.66 -19.07 8.53
CA THR A 24 5.28 -17.66 8.70
C THR A 24 5.83 -17.13 10.01
N GLU A 25 6.46 -15.97 9.96
CA GLU A 25 7.05 -15.29 11.11
C GLU A 25 6.27 -14.03 11.49
N LEU A 26 6.41 -13.60 12.74
CA LEU A 26 5.87 -12.31 13.17
C LEU A 26 6.56 -11.20 12.39
N GLY A 27 5.76 -10.30 11.81
CA GLY A 27 6.24 -9.20 10.99
C GLY A 27 6.20 -9.46 9.48
N ASP A 28 5.97 -10.70 9.04
CA ASP A 28 5.85 -11.02 7.62
C ASP A 28 4.76 -10.20 6.92
N ILE A 29 5.03 -9.76 5.69
CA ILE A 29 4.06 -9.05 4.85
C ILE A 29 3.55 -9.98 3.75
N ILE A 30 2.29 -10.37 3.88
CA ILE A 30 1.56 -11.18 2.90
C ILE A 30 0.95 -10.23 1.85
N LYS A 31 1.28 -10.48 0.57
CA LYS A 31 0.69 -9.81 -0.60
C LYS A 31 -0.33 -10.73 -1.26
N ILE A 32 -1.54 -10.22 -1.54
CA ILE A 32 -2.56 -10.97 -2.26
C ILE A 32 -2.35 -10.75 -3.77
N GLU A 33 -1.76 -11.73 -4.45
CA GLU A 33 -1.69 -11.75 -5.92
C GLU A 33 -2.99 -12.34 -6.47
N ILE A 34 -3.76 -11.52 -7.18
CA ILE A 34 -4.99 -11.95 -7.86
C ILE A 34 -4.58 -12.49 -9.23
N ASN A 35 -4.45 -13.81 -9.37
CA ASN A 35 -4.27 -14.42 -10.69
C ASN A 35 -5.65 -14.56 -11.37
N THR A 36 -5.93 -13.68 -12.34
CA THR A 36 -7.21 -13.61 -13.05
C THR A 36 -7.42 -14.74 -14.06
N THR A 37 -6.38 -15.51 -14.41
CA THR A 37 -6.47 -16.58 -15.42
C THR A 37 -7.10 -17.87 -14.88
N THR A 38 -7.05 -18.10 -13.58
CA THR A 38 -7.60 -19.32 -12.96
C THR A 38 -8.70 -19.04 -11.93
N GLY A 39 -8.94 -17.78 -11.53
CA GLY A 39 -9.90 -17.46 -10.47
C GLY A 39 -9.50 -17.97 -9.07
N PHE A 40 -8.34 -18.61 -8.97
CA PHE A 40 -7.77 -19.17 -7.75
C PHE A 40 -6.67 -18.25 -7.21
N HIS A 41 -6.79 -17.90 -5.92
CA HIS A 41 -5.86 -17.04 -5.19
C HIS A 41 -4.60 -17.82 -4.84
N PHE A 42 -3.66 -17.95 -5.78
CA PHE A 42 -2.41 -18.67 -5.57
C PHE A 42 -1.35 -17.77 -4.91
N ARG A 43 -1.50 -17.59 -3.61
CA ARG A 43 -0.41 -17.80 -2.67
C ARG A 43 -1.07 -18.49 -1.49
N GLU A 44 -1.08 -19.82 -1.53
CA GLU A 44 -1.30 -20.60 -0.32
C GLU A 44 -0.23 -20.14 0.64
N ALA A 45 -0.58 -19.25 1.57
CA ALA A 45 0.11 -19.26 2.84
C ALA A 45 -0.22 -20.65 3.39
N THR A 46 0.67 -21.61 3.12
CA THR A 46 0.62 -22.96 3.67
C THR A 46 0.86 -22.82 5.16
N PHE A 47 -0.15 -22.30 5.87
CA PHE A 47 -0.38 -22.59 7.27
C PHE A 47 -0.53 -24.11 7.32
N PHE A 48 0.23 -24.82 8.15
CA PHE A 48 0.01 -26.25 8.37
C PHE A 48 -1.29 -26.42 9.21
N GLY A 49 -2.43 -26.14 8.56
CA GLY A 49 -3.79 -25.98 9.08
C GLY A 49 -4.77 -25.66 7.93
N PRO A 50 -6.08 -25.49 8.17
CA PRO A 50 -7.05 -25.28 7.09
C PRO A 50 -6.65 -24.05 6.27
N VAL A 51 -6.56 -24.23 4.94
CA VAL A 51 -6.20 -23.18 3.98
C VAL A 51 -7.07 -21.95 4.23
N ILE A 52 -6.51 -20.92 4.87
CA ILE A 52 -7.19 -19.65 5.04
C ILE A 52 -7.22 -19.01 3.67
N GLN A 53 -8.39 -19.04 3.02
CA GLN A 53 -8.61 -18.28 1.81
C GLN A 53 -8.22 -16.83 2.07
N MET A 54 -7.37 -16.23 1.23
CA MET A 54 -6.84 -14.87 1.45
C MET A 54 -7.95 -13.82 1.65
N LYS A 55 -9.13 -14.05 1.07
CA LYS A 55 -10.35 -13.23 1.27
C LYS A 55 -10.87 -13.21 2.71
N LYS A 56 -10.42 -14.11 3.58
CA LYS A 56 -10.83 -14.24 4.98
C LYS A 56 -9.80 -13.71 5.97
N LEU A 57 -8.66 -13.16 5.52
CA LEU A 57 -7.66 -12.60 6.44
C LEU A 57 -8.24 -11.46 7.29
N ASP A 58 -9.18 -10.69 6.74
CA ASP A 58 -9.92 -9.65 7.45
C ASP A 58 -10.77 -10.19 8.63
N GLN A 59 -11.04 -11.51 8.69
CA GLN A 59 -11.77 -12.15 9.80
C GLN A 59 -10.88 -12.48 11.01
N TYR A 60 -9.56 -12.36 10.86
CA TYR A 60 -8.59 -12.69 11.91
C TYR A 60 -7.71 -11.47 12.26
N PRO A 61 -8.31 -10.37 12.76
CA PRO A 61 -7.58 -9.14 13.07
C PRO A 61 -6.57 -9.30 14.22
N HIS A 62 -6.64 -10.38 14.99
CA HIS A 62 -5.66 -10.73 16.03
C HIS A 62 -4.41 -11.42 15.46
N LEU A 63 -4.46 -11.93 14.22
CA LEU A 63 -3.32 -12.56 13.54
C LEU A 63 -2.76 -11.66 12.45
N PHE A 64 -3.61 -10.89 11.77
CA PHE A 64 -3.23 -10.08 10.62
C PHE A 64 -3.69 -8.63 10.76
N LYS A 65 -2.76 -7.70 10.51
CA LYS A 65 -3.05 -6.26 10.34
C LYS A 65 -3.11 -5.94 8.85
N LYS A 66 -4.26 -5.48 8.35
CA LYS A 66 -4.37 -4.92 7.00
C LYS A 66 -3.57 -3.63 6.91
N LEU A 67 -2.61 -3.59 6.00
CA LEU A 67 -1.77 -2.42 5.76
C LEU A 67 -2.42 -1.48 4.74
N LYS A 68 -2.25 -0.17 4.93
CA LYS A 68 -2.55 0.84 3.92
C LYS A 68 -1.58 0.72 2.74
N TRP A 69 -1.96 1.33 1.62
CA TRP A 69 -1.18 1.26 0.38
C TRP A 69 0.27 1.75 0.57
N TRP A 70 0.53 2.65 1.51
CA TRP A 70 1.84 3.25 1.79
C TRP A 70 2.58 2.66 3.01
N GLU A 71 1.90 1.92 3.91
CA GLU A 71 2.52 1.42 5.13
C GLU A 71 3.60 0.37 4.81
N GLU A 72 4.72 0.43 5.53
CA GLU A 72 5.84 -0.51 5.41
C GLU A 72 6.28 -0.72 3.95
N ARG A 73 6.34 0.38 3.20
CA ARG A 73 6.98 0.45 1.88
C ARG A 73 8.28 1.20 1.98
N GLU A 74 9.20 0.82 1.11
CA GLU A 74 10.40 1.62 0.88
C GLU A 74 10.04 2.89 0.13
N ILE A 75 10.82 3.94 0.34
CA ILE A 75 10.64 5.25 -0.32
C ILE A 75 10.65 5.07 -1.85
N ALA A 76 11.51 4.20 -2.38
CA ALA A 76 11.63 3.90 -3.81
C ALA A 76 10.40 3.18 -4.42
N ASP A 77 9.53 2.62 -3.57
CA ASP A 77 8.26 2.01 -3.99
C ASP A 77 7.12 3.02 -4.07
N LEU A 78 7.25 4.20 -3.46
CA LEU A 78 6.20 5.21 -3.44
C LEU A 78 6.01 5.83 -4.85
N PRO A 79 4.78 6.18 -5.22
CA PRO A 79 4.48 6.75 -6.54
C PRO A 79 4.99 8.19 -6.64
N GLU A 80 5.41 8.59 -7.83
CA GLU A 80 5.79 9.97 -8.14
C GLU A 80 4.58 10.90 -8.24
N TYR A 81 3.39 10.35 -8.52
CA TYR A 81 2.15 11.12 -8.66
C TYR A 81 1.13 10.65 -7.64
N VAL A 82 0.53 11.59 -6.93
CA VAL A 82 -0.55 11.34 -5.97
C VAL A 82 -1.65 12.37 -6.12
N TYR A 83 -2.85 12.04 -5.62
CA TYR A 83 -3.92 13.02 -5.47
C TYR A 83 -4.49 13.01 -4.06
N SER A 84 -4.97 14.17 -3.61
CA SER A 84 -5.68 14.30 -2.34
C SER A 84 -7.14 13.89 -2.51
N LYS A 85 -7.58 12.91 -1.71
CA LYS A 85 -8.97 12.43 -1.64
C LYS A 85 -9.92 13.45 -1.03
N THR A 86 -9.41 14.29 -0.14
CA THR A 86 -10.20 15.27 0.64
C THR A 86 -10.37 16.58 -0.10
N SER A 87 -9.44 16.93 -1.00
CA SER A 87 -9.54 18.12 -1.86
C SER A 87 -10.70 18.02 -2.86
N LYS A 88 -11.48 19.10 -2.97
CA LYS A 88 -12.49 19.29 -4.03
C LYS A 88 -12.26 20.67 -4.68
N PRO A 89 -11.90 20.74 -5.98
CA PRO A 89 -11.64 19.64 -6.91
C PRO A 89 -10.41 18.81 -6.50
N LYS A 90 -10.26 17.59 -7.07
CA LYS A 90 -9.10 16.74 -6.81
C LYS A 90 -7.83 17.48 -7.17
N ARG A 91 -6.94 17.66 -6.20
CA ARG A 91 -5.61 18.22 -6.40
C ARG A 91 -4.62 17.08 -6.64
N PHE A 92 -3.99 17.10 -7.81
CA PHE A 92 -2.89 16.21 -8.15
C PHE A 92 -1.55 16.86 -7.82
N ILE A 93 -0.61 16.04 -7.38
CA ILE A 93 0.69 16.45 -6.88
C ILE A 93 1.72 15.55 -7.53
N LYS A 94 2.71 16.16 -8.16
CA LYS A 94 3.94 15.50 -8.58
C LYS A 94 4.96 15.67 -7.46
N THR A 95 5.40 14.58 -6.87
CA THR A 95 6.41 14.57 -5.81
C THR A 95 7.79 14.31 -6.40
N GLU A 96 8.73 15.21 -6.16
CA GLU A 96 10.12 15.05 -6.61
C GLU A 96 10.90 14.06 -5.73
N LEU A 97 10.63 14.11 -4.43
CA LEU A 97 11.28 13.29 -3.43
C LEU A 97 10.29 12.96 -2.32
N TRP A 98 10.33 11.72 -1.85
CA TRP A 98 9.66 11.27 -0.65
C TRP A 98 10.68 11.13 0.48
N GLU A 99 10.34 11.64 1.67
CA GLU A 99 11.16 11.44 2.86
C GLU A 99 10.28 11.01 4.03
N TYR A 100 10.85 10.20 4.92
CA TYR A 100 10.21 9.84 6.18
C TYR A 100 11.05 10.36 7.34
N SER A 101 10.43 11.23 8.14
CA SER A 101 10.96 11.71 9.41
C SER A 101 10.19 11.09 10.57
N LYS A 102 10.89 10.72 11.64
CA LYS A 102 10.25 10.26 12.88
C LYS A 102 9.41 11.36 13.54
N GLU A 103 9.80 12.62 13.35
CA GLU A 103 9.14 13.78 13.97
C GLU A 103 7.97 14.30 13.15
N LEU A 104 8.14 14.31 11.82
CA LEU A 104 7.18 14.91 10.89
C LEU A 104 6.40 13.89 10.06
N GLY A 105 6.66 12.58 10.21
CA GLY A 105 6.05 11.58 9.35
C GLY A 105 6.54 11.68 7.90
N PHE A 106 5.64 11.49 6.93
CA PHE A 106 5.98 11.58 5.52
C PHE A 106 5.97 13.03 5.03
N THR A 107 7.03 13.41 4.33
CA THR A 107 7.16 14.68 3.62
C THR A 107 7.41 14.42 2.15
N TYR A 108 7.06 15.40 1.32
CA TYR A 108 7.45 15.39 -0.09
C TYR A 108 7.99 16.76 -0.50
N THR A 109 8.89 16.76 -1.49
CA THR A 109 9.40 18.00 -2.09
C THR A 109 8.64 18.32 -3.36
N ILE A 110 8.21 19.58 -3.49
CA ILE A 110 7.64 20.15 -4.72
C ILE A 110 8.26 21.53 -4.95
N ASN A 111 8.82 21.76 -6.14
CA ASN A 111 9.49 23.02 -6.49
C ASN A 111 10.58 23.42 -5.47
N GLY A 112 11.30 22.45 -4.90
CA GLY A 112 12.32 22.68 -3.88
C GLY A 112 11.82 22.98 -2.46
N GLU A 113 10.51 23.01 -2.22
CA GLU A 113 9.93 23.20 -0.89
C GLU A 113 9.45 21.87 -0.28
N ILE A 114 9.78 21.65 0.99
CA ILE A 114 9.34 20.48 1.76
C ILE A 114 7.93 20.71 2.27
N GLN A 115 7.02 19.80 1.94
CA GLN A 115 5.64 19.81 2.37
C GLN A 115 5.36 18.62 3.29
N PHE A 116 4.72 18.88 4.42
CA PHE A 116 4.17 17.83 5.28
C PHE A 116 2.95 17.20 4.60
N VAL A 117 2.80 15.88 4.71
CA VAL A 117 1.61 15.23 4.20
C VAL A 117 1.05 14.14 5.09
N ASN A 118 -0.28 14.16 5.18
CA ASN A 118 -1.03 13.08 5.73
C ASN A 118 -1.26 12.00 4.66
N MET A 119 -0.50 10.90 4.74
CA MET A 119 -0.61 9.78 3.79
C MET A 119 -2.01 9.13 3.75
N TRP A 120 -2.85 9.36 4.77
CA TRP A 120 -4.24 8.91 4.78
C TRP A 120 -5.10 9.60 3.71
N ASP A 121 -4.78 10.87 3.44
CA ASP A 121 -5.51 11.70 2.48
C ASP A 121 -5.02 11.52 1.04
N LEU A 122 -3.89 10.84 0.86
CA LEU A 122 -3.30 10.59 -0.44
C LEU A 122 -3.73 9.28 -1.07
N HIS A 123 -3.69 9.27 -2.39
CA HIS A 123 -3.85 8.10 -3.22
C HIS A 123 -2.86 8.14 -4.39
N PRO A 124 -2.30 7.00 -4.82
CA PRO A 124 -1.51 6.92 -6.05
C PRO A 124 -2.31 7.44 -7.25
N ALA A 125 -1.62 8.14 -8.14
CA ALA A 125 -2.14 8.68 -9.39
C ALA A 125 -1.19 8.34 -10.54
N THR A 126 -1.68 8.42 -11.77
CA THR A 126 -0.87 8.33 -12.99
C THR A 126 -0.38 9.70 -13.44
N GLU A 127 0.68 9.73 -14.24
CA GLU A 127 1.11 10.94 -14.95
C GLU A 127 0.02 11.49 -15.88
N GLN A 128 -0.77 10.59 -16.51
CA GLN A 128 -1.87 10.99 -17.40
C GLN A 128 -2.96 11.76 -16.65
N GLU A 129 -3.33 11.32 -15.44
CA GLU A 129 -4.28 12.05 -14.60
C GLU A 129 -3.74 13.42 -14.20
N TYR A 130 -2.47 13.50 -13.80
CA TYR A 130 -1.81 14.77 -13.46
C TYR A 130 -1.82 15.75 -14.64
N THR A 131 -1.33 15.33 -15.81
CA THR A 131 -1.22 16.18 -17.01
C THR A 131 -2.58 16.65 -17.54
N THR A 132 -3.64 15.86 -17.36
CA THR A 132 -5.00 16.25 -17.76
C THR A 132 -5.50 17.45 -16.95
N THR A 133 -5.14 17.54 -15.66
CA THR A 133 -5.54 18.67 -14.81
C THR A 133 -4.82 19.97 -15.09
N LEU A 134 -3.63 19.92 -15.71
CA LEU A 134 -2.89 21.13 -16.12
C LEU A 134 -3.43 21.76 -17.41
N LYS A 135 -4.25 21.04 -18.18
CA LYS A 135 -4.82 21.50 -19.45
C LYS A 135 -6.20 22.16 -19.30
N GLN A 136 -6.73 22.22 -18.07
CA GLN A 136 -7.99 22.88 -17.71
C GLN A 136 -7.72 24.25 -17.10
#